data_AF-A0A962EIJ2-F1
#
_entry.id   AF-A0A962EIJ2-F1
#
_cell.length_a   1.000
_cell.length_b   1.000
_cell.length_c   1.000
_cell.angle_alpha   90.00
_cell.angle_beta   90.00
_cell.angle_gamma   90.00
#
_symmetry.space_group_name_H-M   'P 1'
#
loop_
_entity.id
_entity.type
_entity.pdbx_description
1 polymer ?
#
loop_
_entity_poly.entity_id
_entity_poly.type
_entity_poly.pdbx_seq_one_letter_code
_entity_poly.pdbx_strand_id
1 'polypeptide(L)'
;ADKRYSEAKTQIALLLDAHNEVSSDFSTYRYLASQGFLPGYNFPRLPLLAYIQGRRGNIGRDSFLARPRFLAISEFGPLSLIYHEGSQYRVKKVMLGVRSDQEIDQLGLAKQEARLCPSCGYGHFHQQLENEICVACGTPLDGGKRIDNLYRIENVSTQRVLRITCDEEERQRQGYDMQTTIQFASMDNRLRVVNAEITDAQGNVLLHMQYAPASTVWRINLGWKRRKEESIYGFNIDTTTGQWSKDEQAPPDQNDEASKDEKHIERITPYVEDRRNVLILRPGSYLDESLLTSLQYAIKRGIEAEFQIEESELMAEPLPNRNERKAILYYESAEGGAGVLTRLVTDATALSRVARQALTICHYTPDDQGEYIDSNPDCEAGCYRCLLSYYNQPDHELIDRKDEAGKLKKLLVSLLDAKIVAGSEGKTHEEQISHLEQLSSSSLEKAFLDHLKQFGHHLPDDAQVVIVQFKTRPDFVYRSHQAVIYIDGPHHESPNQKKIDKDTTQQLQDAGLTVIRFSKIQSSWPDTIAQYPDIFGAAKS
;
A
#
# COMPACT_ATOMS: atom_id res chain seq x y z
N ALA A 1 -8.73 -14.34 40.98
CA ALA A 1 -8.10 -13.01 40.95
C ALA A 1 -6.57 -13.14 40.85
N ASP A 2 -5.95 -13.91 41.74
CA ASP A 2 -4.48 -14.03 41.85
C ASP A 2 -3.75 -14.46 40.57
N LYS A 3 -4.31 -15.41 39.80
CA LYS A 3 -3.73 -15.83 38.51
C LYS A 3 -3.67 -14.67 37.49
N ARG A 4 -4.72 -13.84 37.43
CA ARG A 4 -4.76 -12.68 36.52
C ARG A 4 -3.77 -11.61 36.96
N TYR A 5 -3.64 -11.39 38.27
CA TYR A 5 -2.66 -10.47 38.83
C TYR A 5 -1.22 -10.92 38.57
N SER A 6 -0.90 -12.20 38.75
CA SER A 6 0.44 -12.73 38.46
C SER A 6 0.79 -12.63 36.99
N GLU A 7 -0.14 -12.95 36.09
CA GLU A 7 0.06 -12.85 34.64
C GLU A 7 0.30 -11.39 34.21
N ALA A 8 -0.53 -10.45 34.70
CA ALA A 8 -0.35 -9.03 34.43
C ALA A 8 1.00 -8.51 34.96
N LYS A 9 1.41 -8.94 36.16
CA LYS A 9 2.71 -8.55 36.74
C LYS A 9 3.89 -9.07 35.90
N THR A 10 3.82 -10.30 35.41
CA THR A 10 4.86 -10.85 34.52
C THR A 10 4.89 -10.13 33.18
N GLN A 11 3.73 -9.82 32.59
CA GLN A 11 3.65 -9.05 31.35
C GLN A 11 4.26 -7.66 31.51
N ILE A 12 3.95 -6.96 32.60
CA ILE A 12 4.56 -5.66 32.92
C ILE A 12 6.08 -5.79 33.06
N ALA A 13 6.56 -6.81 33.79
CA ALA A 13 8.01 -7.02 33.94
C ALA A 13 8.70 -7.28 32.59
N LEU A 14 8.12 -8.11 31.72
CA LEU A 14 8.65 -8.38 30.38
C LEU A 14 8.64 -7.15 29.47
N LEU A 15 7.58 -6.35 29.53
CA LEU A 15 7.48 -5.10 28.77
C LEU A 15 8.44 -4.03 29.29
N LEU A 16 8.76 -4.01 30.58
CA LEU A 16 9.70 -3.07 31.19
C LEU A 16 11.17 -3.48 31.01
N ASP A 17 11.47 -4.79 31.04
CA ASP A 17 12.81 -5.33 30.76
C ASP A 17 13.20 -5.19 29.28
N ALA A 18 12.23 -5.14 28.37
CA ALA A 18 12.46 -4.72 27.00
C ALA A 18 12.80 -3.21 27.00
N HIS A 19 14.10 -2.87 26.93
CA HIS A 19 14.61 -1.49 26.92
C HIS A 19 13.73 -0.54 26.07
N ASN A 20 12.91 0.26 26.77
CA ASN A 20 11.79 1.03 26.24
C ASN A 20 12.21 2.40 25.69
N GLU A 21 12.80 2.42 24.49
CA GLU A 21 12.71 3.59 23.59
C GLU A 21 12.07 3.24 22.23
N VAL A 22 11.84 1.96 21.94
CA VAL A 22 11.44 1.46 20.60
C VAL A 22 9.95 1.10 20.51
N SER A 23 9.21 1.12 21.63
CA SER A 23 7.87 0.51 21.74
C SER A 23 6.66 1.48 21.65
N SER A 24 6.85 2.78 21.42
CA SER A 24 5.72 3.72 21.26
C SER A 24 5.53 4.15 19.80
N ASP A 25 4.28 4.27 19.35
CA ASP A 25 3.90 4.88 18.07
C ASP A 25 4.34 6.37 17.99
N PHE A 26 4.79 6.96 19.11
CA PHE A 26 5.19 8.37 19.26
C PHE A 26 6.71 8.59 19.25
N SER A 27 7.50 7.66 18.72
CA SER A 27 8.88 7.96 18.36
C SER A 27 8.88 8.97 17.20
N THR A 28 9.40 10.17 17.43
CA THR A 28 9.51 11.25 16.43
C THR A 28 10.10 10.75 15.12
N TYR A 29 11.14 9.90 15.18
CA TYR A 29 11.79 9.34 13.99
C TYR A 29 10.89 8.36 13.23
N ARG A 30 10.12 7.51 13.92
CA ARG A 30 9.15 6.59 13.29
C ARG A 30 8.02 7.38 12.64
N TYR A 31 7.48 8.39 13.33
CA TYR A 31 6.46 9.27 12.75
C TYR A 31 6.98 9.93 11.47
N LEU A 32 8.17 10.55 11.50
CA LEU A 32 8.76 11.20 10.33
C LEU A 32 9.05 10.21 9.18
N ALA A 33 9.51 9.00 9.47
CA ALA A 33 9.67 7.94 8.46
C ALA A 33 8.32 7.53 7.84
N SER A 34 7.27 7.36 8.66
CA SER A 34 5.91 7.02 8.19
C SER A 34 5.28 8.12 7.32
N GLN A 35 5.68 9.38 7.51
CA GLN A 35 5.26 10.52 6.69
C GLN A 35 6.10 10.68 5.41
N GLY A 36 7.13 9.84 5.22
CA GLY A 36 8.04 9.91 4.08
C GLY A 36 9.09 11.02 4.17
N PHE A 37 9.34 11.55 5.38
CA PHE A 37 10.32 12.62 5.61
C PHE A 37 11.75 12.10 5.83
N LEU A 38 11.90 10.84 6.29
CA LEU A 38 13.20 10.21 6.51
C LEU A 38 13.36 8.97 5.61
N PRO A 39 14.57 8.69 5.07
CA PRO A 39 14.85 7.44 4.38
C PRO A 39 14.72 6.26 5.37
N GLY A 40 13.91 5.26 5.02
CA GLY A 40 13.38 4.22 5.90
C GLY A 40 14.35 3.13 6.39
N TYR A 41 15.66 3.40 6.40
CA TYR A 41 16.62 2.40 6.88
C TYR A 41 16.46 2.19 8.39
N ASN A 42 15.86 1.05 8.74
CA ASN A 42 15.98 0.36 10.04
C ASN A 42 15.13 0.87 11.22
N PHE A 43 13.91 1.38 10.99
CA PHE A 43 12.93 1.56 12.08
C PHE A 43 12.03 0.31 12.18
N PRO A 44 12.20 -0.56 13.20
CA PRO A 44 11.33 -1.72 13.36
C PRO A 44 9.92 -1.25 13.72
N ARG A 45 8.90 -1.79 13.04
CA ARG A 45 7.48 -1.51 13.32
C ARG A 45 7.09 -2.03 14.71
N LEU A 46 6.04 -1.47 15.32
CA LEU A 46 5.42 -2.14 16.46
C LEU A 46 4.75 -3.43 15.96
N PRO A 47 5.31 -4.60 16.32
CA PRO A 47 4.72 -5.87 15.93
C PRO A 47 3.39 -6.06 16.65
N LEU A 48 2.56 -6.96 16.13
CA LEU A 48 1.52 -7.56 16.95
C LEU A 48 2.23 -8.55 17.88
N LEU A 49 1.98 -8.49 19.19
CA LEU A 49 2.59 -9.41 20.13
C LEU A 49 1.60 -10.49 20.57
N ALA A 50 2.08 -11.74 20.58
CA ALA A 50 1.38 -12.84 21.23
C ALA A 50 2.10 -13.20 22.53
N TYR A 51 1.40 -13.10 23.65
CA TYR A 51 1.89 -13.56 24.95
C TYR A 51 1.86 -15.09 25.01
N ILE A 52 3.03 -15.70 25.20
CA ILE A 52 3.22 -17.14 25.34
C ILE A 52 3.47 -17.48 26.80
N GLN A 53 2.59 -18.30 27.36
CA GLN A 53 2.72 -18.77 28.75
C GLN A 53 3.83 -19.81 28.85
N GLY A 54 4.79 -19.57 29.74
CA GLY A 54 5.92 -20.43 30.05
C GLY A 54 5.52 -21.74 30.72
N ARG A 55 6.48 -22.66 30.81
CA ARG A 55 6.26 -23.99 31.40
C ARG A 55 6.19 -23.89 32.93
N ARG A 56 5.30 -24.67 33.56
CA ARG A 56 5.38 -24.92 35.00
C ARG A 56 6.63 -25.76 35.28
N GLY A 57 7.59 -25.18 36.01
CA GLY A 57 8.93 -25.72 36.26
C GLY A 57 9.99 -24.93 35.48
N ASN A 58 11.19 -24.76 36.07
CA ASN A 58 12.30 -23.85 35.68
C ASN A 58 12.86 -23.93 34.22
N ILE A 59 12.13 -24.48 33.25
CA ILE A 59 12.64 -24.86 31.92
C ILE A 59 12.05 -23.98 30.79
N GLY A 60 11.06 -23.11 31.04
CA GLY A 60 10.59 -22.15 30.02
C GLY A 60 10.01 -20.88 30.66
N ARG A 61 10.50 -19.70 30.24
CA ARG A 61 10.03 -18.39 30.72
C ARG A 61 8.81 -17.94 29.92
N ASP A 62 7.94 -17.14 30.54
CA ASP A 62 6.92 -16.38 29.82
C ASP A 62 7.62 -15.48 28.77
N SER A 63 7.11 -15.46 27.54
CA SER A 63 7.74 -14.71 26.44
C SER A 63 6.69 -14.05 25.54
N PHE A 64 7.13 -13.06 24.78
CA PHE A 64 6.32 -12.47 23.72
C PHE A 64 6.85 -12.91 22.36
N LEU A 65 5.97 -13.43 21.51
CA LEU A 65 6.25 -13.68 20.11
C LEU A 65 5.83 -12.46 19.29
N ALA A 66 6.80 -11.81 18.65
CA ALA A 66 6.56 -10.66 17.78
C ALA A 66 6.37 -11.10 16.32
N ARG A 67 5.32 -10.58 15.67
CA ARG A 67 5.07 -10.77 14.23
C ARG A 67 4.70 -9.44 13.54
N PRO A 68 5.09 -9.24 12.25
CA PRO A 68 4.61 -8.11 11.47
C PRO A 68 3.08 -8.08 11.42
N ARG A 69 2.46 -6.91 11.65
CA ARG A 69 1.01 -6.76 11.83
C ARG A 69 0.16 -7.48 10.76
N PHE A 70 0.50 -7.33 9.47
CA PHE A 70 -0.29 -7.89 8.37
C PHE A 70 -0.23 -9.41 8.26
N LEU A 71 0.87 -10.02 8.71
CA LEU A 71 0.96 -11.48 8.83
C LEU A 71 0.28 -11.95 10.13
N ALA A 72 0.49 -11.19 11.20
CA ALA A 72 -0.02 -11.49 12.52
C ALA A 72 -1.55 -11.51 12.60
N ILE A 73 -2.27 -10.65 11.87
CA ILE A 73 -3.75 -10.66 11.89
C ILE A 73 -4.34 -12.00 11.42
N SER A 74 -3.62 -12.73 10.56
CA SER A 74 -4.00 -14.10 10.16
C SER A 74 -3.35 -15.18 11.05
N GLU A 75 -2.10 -15.04 11.48
CA GLU A 75 -1.44 -16.03 12.35
C GLU A 75 -2.02 -16.04 13.78
N PHE A 76 -2.32 -14.86 14.31
CA PHE A 76 -2.83 -14.60 15.65
C PHE A 76 -4.34 -14.36 15.66
N GLY A 77 -5.03 -14.84 14.63
CA GLY A 77 -6.49 -14.76 14.53
C GLY A 77 -7.20 -15.52 15.66
N PRO A 78 -8.52 -15.34 15.78
CA PRO A 78 -9.32 -15.95 16.86
C PRO A 78 -9.15 -17.46 16.92
N LEU A 79 -8.73 -18.02 18.06
CA LEU A 79 -8.60 -19.47 18.26
C LEU A 79 -7.57 -20.18 17.36
N SER A 80 -6.72 -19.44 16.65
CA SER A 80 -5.62 -20.01 15.87
C SER A 80 -4.61 -20.74 16.75
N LEU A 81 -3.89 -21.69 16.15
CA LEU A 81 -2.78 -22.39 16.77
C LEU A 81 -1.44 -21.76 16.39
N ILE A 82 -0.59 -21.54 17.38
CA ILE A 82 0.77 -21.02 17.27
C ILE A 82 1.73 -22.10 17.76
N TYR A 83 2.71 -22.43 16.91
CA TYR A 83 3.81 -23.31 17.25
C TYR A 83 5.01 -22.50 17.76
N HIS A 84 5.42 -22.74 19.00
CA HIS A 84 6.57 -22.06 19.60
C HIS A 84 7.33 -23.00 20.55
N GLU A 85 8.64 -23.10 20.38
CA GLU A 85 9.54 -23.93 21.20
C GLU A 85 9.06 -25.40 21.39
N GLY A 86 8.59 -26.01 20.30
CA GLY A 86 8.09 -27.39 20.30
C GLY A 86 6.79 -27.59 21.09
N SER A 87 6.06 -26.51 21.38
CA SER A 87 4.75 -26.53 22.03
C SER A 87 3.72 -25.77 21.20
N GLN A 88 2.46 -26.13 21.37
CA GLN A 88 1.32 -25.51 20.70
C GLN A 88 0.56 -24.62 21.67
N TYR A 89 0.17 -23.45 21.19
CA TYR A 89 -0.56 -22.44 21.94
C TYR A 89 -1.76 -21.98 21.12
N ARG A 90 -2.93 -21.88 21.75
CA ARG A 90 -4.14 -21.38 21.12
C ARG A 90 -4.37 -19.93 21.51
N VAL A 91 -4.69 -19.07 20.54
CA VAL A 91 -5.04 -17.67 20.78
C VAL A 91 -6.43 -17.61 21.41
N LYS A 92 -6.51 -17.43 22.73
CA LYS A 92 -7.79 -17.44 23.47
C LYS A 92 -8.34 -16.06 23.74
N LYS A 93 -7.48 -15.03 23.70
CA LYS A 93 -7.81 -13.71 24.21
C LYS A 93 -7.13 -12.59 23.42
N VAL A 94 -7.87 -11.51 23.20
CA VAL A 94 -7.34 -10.20 22.84
C VAL A 94 -7.04 -9.41 24.10
N MET A 95 -5.89 -8.74 24.14
CA MET A 95 -5.61 -7.76 25.19
C MET A 95 -6.31 -6.46 24.83
N LEU A 96 -7.47 -6.23 25.46
CA LEU A 96 -8.25 -5.01 25.28
C LEU A 96 -7.47 -3.81 25.82
N GLY A 97 -7.50 -2.68 25.10
CA GLY A 97 -6.85 -1.44 25.52
C GLY A 97 -7.46 -0.87 26.79
N VAL A 98 -6.70 -0.02 27.49
CA VAL A 98 -7.21 0.73 28.66
C VAL A 98 -8.22 1.76 28.15
N ARG A 99 -9.48 1.65 28.59
CA ARG A 99 -10.52 2.65 28.30
C ARG A 99 -10.10 3.99 28.88
N SER A 100 -10.18 5.06 28.09
CA SER A 100 -9.96 6.40 28.63
C SER A 100 -11.07 6.75 29.63
N ASP A 101 -10.78 7.56 30.67
CA ASP A 101 -11.76 7.92 31.70
C ASP A 101 -13.03 8.62 31.13
N GLN A 102 -12.97 9.12 29.89
CA GLN A 102 -14.11 9.73 29.17
C GLN A 102 -15.05 8.71 28.51
N GLU A 103 -14.65 7.44 28.39
CA GLU A 103 -15.42 6.36 27.74
C GLU A 103 -16.11 5.41 28.74
N ILE A 104 -16.04 5.71 30.05
CA ILE A 104 -16.65 4.88 31.11
C ILE A 104 -18.18 4.80 30.95
N ASP A 105 -18.82 5.81 30.34
CA ASP A 105 -20.27 5.86 30.11
C ASP A 105 -20.73 5.15 28.82
N GLN A 106 -19.83 4.74 27.92
CA GLN A 106 -20.19 3.90 26.78
C GLN A 106 -20.06 2.42 27.14
N LEU A 107 -21.20 1.74 27.23
CA LEU A 107 -21.26 0.28 27.31
C LEU A 107 -20.78 -0.32 25.99
N GLY A 108 -19.48 -0.58 25.87
CA GLY A 108 -18.96 -1.50 24.86
C GLY A 108 -17.53 -1.26 24.41
N LEU A 109 -17.11 -1.95 23.36
CA LEU A 109 -15.83 -1.72 22.69
C LEU A 109 -15.96 -0.58 21.68
N ALA A 110 -14.96 0.32 21.64
CA ALA A 110 -14.88 1.38 20.63
C ALA A 110 -14.64 0.75 19.25
N LYS A 111 -15.70 0.67 18.46
CA LYS A 111 -15.70 0.07 17.12
C LYS A 111 -15.67 1.18 16.06
N GLN A 112 -15.03 0.89 14.94
CA GLN A 112 -15.05 1.74 13.75
C GLN A 112 -15.93 1.12 12.66
N GLU A 113 -16.41 1.97 11.77
CA GLU A 113 -17.15 1.55 10.59
C GLU A 113 -16.33 1.79 9.32
N ALA A 114 -16.50 0.93 8.32
CA ALA A 114 -15.91 1.08 7.00
C ALA A 114 -16.89 0.72 5.90
N ARG A 115 -16.82 1.45 4.78
CA ARG A 115 -17.53 1.12 3.54
C ARG A 115 -16.51 0.94 2.41
N LEU A 116 -16.47 -0.26 1.83
CA LEU A 116 -15.53 -0.60 0.77
C LEU A 116 -16.19 -0.43 -0.59
N CYS A 117 -15.50 0.26 -1.50
CA CYS A 117 -15.97 0.45 -2.87
C CYS A 117 -16.00 -0.91 -3.61
N PRO A 118 -17.13 -1.28 -4.25
CA PRO A 118 -17.25 -2.54 -4.99
C PRO A 118 -16.46 -2.54 -6.32
N SER A 119 -16.06 -1.36 -6.81
CA SER A 119 -15.31 -1.21 -8.05
C SER A 119 -13.80 -1.25 -7.84
N CYS A 120 -13.27 -0.45 -6.91
CA CYS A 120 -11.82 -0.31 -6.73
C CYS A 120 -11.28 -0.82 -5.38
N GLY A 121 -12.15 -1.21 -4.44
CA GLY A 121 -11.73 -1.71 -3.12
C GLY A 121 -11.26 -0.64 -2.14
N TYR A 122 -11.37 0.66 -2.48
CA TYR A 122 -11.02 1.77 -1.58
C TYR A 122 -11.93 1.79 -0.35
N GLY A 123 -11.33 2.05 0.81
CA GLY A 123 -12.00 2.05 2.11
C GLY A 123 -12.41 3.46 2.53
N HIS A 124 -13.69 3.64 2.81
CA HIS A 124 -14.26 4.89 3.30
C HIS A 124 -14.48 4.75 4.80
N PHE A 125 -13.92 5.69 5.57
CA PHE A 125 -13.94 5.70 7.03
C PHE A 125 -14.36 7.08 7.54
N HIS A 126 -14.85 7.16 8.77
CA HIS A 126 -15.23 8.42 9.43
C HIS A 126 -16.17 9.25 8.53
N GLN A 127 -15.81 10.51 8.23
CA GLN A 127 -16.60 11.42 7.40
C GLN A 127 -16.85 10.89 5.98
N GLN A 128 -15.99 10.01 5.45
CA GLN A 128 -16.16 9.46 4.11
C GLN A 128 -17.29 8.41 4.02
N LEU A 129 -17.82 7.93 5.16
CA LEU A 129 -18.90 6.95 5.20
C LEU A 129 -20.21 7.49 4.62
N GLU A 130 -20.43 8.80 4.74
CA GLU A 130 -21.62 9.50 4.25
C GLU A 130 -21.56 9.77 2.74
N ASN A 131 -20.41 9.52 2.09
CA ASN A 131 -20.28 9.74 0.66
C ASN A 131 -21.13 8.73 -0.12
N GLU A 132 -21.77 9.19 -1.19
CA GLU A 132 -22.48 8.34 -2.14
C GLU A 132 -21.54 7.80 -3.24
N ILE A 133 -20.44 8.52 -3.49
CA ILE A 133 -19.48 8.28 -4.57
C ILE A 133 -18.11 7.98 -3.97
N CYS A 134 -17.40 7.03 -4.59
CA CYS A 134 -16.05 6.66 -4.20
C CYS A 134 -15.06 7.81 -4.40
N VAL A 135 -14.33 8.15 -3.34
CA VAL A 135 -13.31 9.22 -3.35
C VAL A 135 -12.14 8.91 -4.29
N ALA A 136 -11.86 7.63 -4.55
CA ALA A 136 -10.72 7.20 -5.38
C ALA A 136 -11.04 6.99 -6.86
N CYS A 137 -12.25 6.51 -7.20
CA CYS A 137 -12.57 6.11 -8.57
C CYS A 137 -13.88 6.72 -9.13
N GLY A 138 -14.60 7.52 -8.36
CA GLY A 138 -15.83 8.18 -8.83
C GLY A 138 -17.04 7.26 -9.05
N THR A 139 -16.94 5.95 -8.77
CA THR A 139 -18.07 5.01 -8.90
C THR A 139 -19.01 5.12 -7.70
N PRO A 140 -20.34 4.94 -7.86
CA PRO A 140 -21.27 4.82 -6.74
C PRO A 140 -20.84 3.76 -5.72
N LEU A 141 -21.01 4.05 -4.44
CA LEU A 141 -20.69 3.12 -3.34
C LEU A 141 -21.83 2.15 -3.02
N ASP A 142 -22.93 2.23 -3.78
CA ASP A 142 -24.02 1.27 -3.66
C ASP A 142 -23.55 -0.15 -3.99
N GLY A 143 -24.07 -1.15 -3.27
CA GLY A 143 -23.57 -2.53 -3.32
C GLY A 143 -22.16 -2.73 -2.74
N GLY A 144 -21.53 -1.70 -2.18
CA GLY A 144 -20.26 -1.80 -1.47
C GLY A 144 -20.37 -2.56 -0.15
N LYS A 145 -19.27 -3.20 0.28
CA LYS A 145 -19.22 -3.96 1.54
C LYS A 145 -19.17 -2.99 2.73
N ARG A 146 -20.17 -3.03 3.61
CA ARG A 146 -20.19 -2.27 4.87
C ARG A 146 -19.79 -3.15 6.04
N ILE A 147 -18.89 -2.65 6.89
CA ILE A 147 -18.37 -3.34 8.07
C ILE A 147 -18.54 -2.40 9.25
N ASP A 148 -19.42 -2.74 10.19
CA ASP A 148 -19.85 -1.79 11.24
C ASP A 148 -19.10 -1.95 12.58
N ASN A 149 -18.28 -2.99 12.69
CA ASN A 149 -17.75 -3.46 13.97
C ASN A 149 -16.22 -3.64 13.95
N LEU A 150 -15.49 -2.81 13.20
CA LEU A 150 -14.03 -2.89 13.15
C LEU A 150 -13.40 -2.61 14.51
N TYR A 151 -12.48 -3.46 14.93
CA TYR A 151 -11.73 -3.27 16.17
C TYR A 151 -10.24 -3.54 15.95
N ARG A 152 -9.40 -2.58 16.35
CA ARG A 152 -7.95 -2.65 16.16
C ARG A 152 -7.34 -3.63 17.16
N ILE A 153 -6.65 -4.65 16.66
CA ILE A 153 -5.94 -5.62 17.51
C ILE A 153 -4.46 -5.27 17.58
N GLU A 154 -3.94 -5.14 18.80
CA GLU A 154 -2.52 -4.86 19.03
C GLU A 154 -1.79 -6.03 19.68
N ASN A 155 -2.40 -6.66 20.69
CA ASN A 155 -1.80 -7.75 21.42
C ASN A 155 -2.81 -8.87 21.70
N VAL A 156 -2.33 -10.11 21.70
CA VAL A 156 -3.12 -11.29 22.03
C VAL A 156 -2.46 -12.10 23.16
N SER A 157 -3.27 -12.86 23.89
CA SER A 157 -2.81 -13.84 24.88
C SER A 157 -3.21 -15.25 24.48
N THR A 158 -2.28 -16.16 24.69
CA THR A 158 -2.41 -17.55 24.30
C THR A 158 -2.52 -18.48 25.50
N GLN A 159 -3.04 -19.68 25.26
CA GLN A 159 -3.09 -20.76 26.24
C GLN A 159 -2.53 -22.03 25.63
N ARG A 160 -1.68 -22.73 26.38
CA ARG A 160 -1.06 -23.98 25.93
C ARG A 160 -2.10 -25.08 25.69
N VAL A 161 -1.94 -25.81 24.60
CA VAL A 161 -2.71 -27.01 24.25
C VAL A 161 -1.79 -28.23 24.35
N LEU A 162 -2.26 -29.32 24.99
CA LEU A 162 -1.45 -30.51 25.30
C LEU A 162 -1.68 -31.70 24.36
N ARG A 163 -2.77 -31.69 23.59
CA ARG A 163 -3.12 -32.74 22.63
C ARG A 163 -3.84 -32.09 21.46
N ILE A 164 -3.28 -32.22 20.26
CA ILE A 164 -4.04 -32.19 19.03
C ILE A 164 -3.70 -33.46 18.26
N THR A 165 -4.71 -34.10 17.69
CA THR A 165 -4.51 -35.17 16.71
C THR A 165 -4.18 -34.57 15.36
N CYS A 166 -3.52 -35.31 14.46
CA CYS A 166 -3.23 -34.84 13.10
C CYS A 166 -4.51 -34.45 12.35
N ASP A 167 -5.61 -35.16 12.60
CA ASP A 167 -6.93 -34.87 12.01
C ASP A 167 -7.52 -33.55 12.55
N GLU A 168 -7.36 -33.26 13.84
CA GLU A 168 -7.74 -31.96 14.43
C GLU A 168 -6.89 -30.83 13.84
N GLU A 169 -5.61 -31.06 13.57
CA GLU A 169 -4.72 -30.09 12.94
C GLU A 169 -5.16 -29.79 11.49
N GLU A 170 -5.45 -30.82 10.68
CA GLU A 170 -5.86 -30.64 9.29
C GLU A 170 -7.26 -30.00 9.17
N ARG A 171 -8.19 -30.29 10.09
CA ARG A 171 -9.50 -29.62 10.17
C ARG A 171 -9.44 -28.19 10.69
N GLN A 172 -8.41 -27.84 11.49
CA GLN A 172 -8.15 -26.49 12.00
C GLN A 172 -7.35 -25.61 11.04
N ARG A 173 -6.83 -26.14 9.92
CA ARG A 173 -6.26 -25.35 8.80
C ARG A 173 -7.31 -24.51 8.04
N GLN A 174 -8.41 -24.16 8.68
CA GLN A 174 -9.38 -23.23 8.15
C GLN A 174 -8.83 -21.82 8.35
N GLY A 175 -8.31 -21.26 7.27
CA GLY A 175 -7.88 -19.87 7.23
C GLY A 175 -9.05 -18.90 7.40
N TYR A 176 -8.69 -17.63 7.46
CA TYR A 176 -9.63 -16.52 7.56
C TYR A 176 -9.96 -15.95 6.18
N ASP A 177 -11.12 -15.31 6.09
CA ASP A 177 -11.48 -14.43 4.99
C ASP A 177 -10.85 -13.05 5.23
N MET A 178 -9.75 -12.79 4.51
CA MET A 178 -8.96 -11.57 4.68
C MET A 178 -9.31 -10.56 3.60
N GLN A 179 -9.58 -9.32 4.01
CA GLN A 179 -9.86 -8.21 3.12
C GLN A 179 -8.82 -7.11 3.32
N THR A 180 -8.11 -6.79 2.25
CA THR A 180 -7.23 -5.63 2.20
C THR A 180 -7.97 -4.45 1.58
N THR A 181 -7.79 -3.27 2.15
CA THR A 181 -8.30 -2.02 1.59
C THR A 181 -7.31 -0.89 1.84
N ILE A 182 -7.47 0.21 1.13
CA ILE A 182 -6.55 1.34 1.16
C ILE A 182 -7.29 2.66 1.35
N GLN A 183 -6.60 3.61 1.96
CA GLN A 183 -6.98 5.02 2.01
C GLN A 183 -5.76 5.87 1.64
N PHE A 184 -5.89 6.66 0.57
CA PHE A 184 -4.80 7.55 0.14
C PHE A 184 -4.55 8.65 1.18
N ALA A 185 -3.29 9.03 1.35
CA ALA A 185 -2.95 10.18 2.16
C ALA A 185 -3.55 11.45 1.53
N SER A 186 -3.97 12.39 2.38
CA SER A 186 -4.47 13.69 1.94
C SER A 186 -3.68 14.84 2.56
N MET A 187 -3.45 15.90 1.79
CA MET A 187 -2.88 17.16 2.24
C MET A 187 -3.75 18.30 1.70
N ASP A 188 -4.15 19.26 2.54
CA ASP A 188 -5.03 20.38 2.17
C ASP A 188 -6.32 19.95 1.44
N ASN A 189 -6.99 18.89 1.94
CA ASN A 189 -8.17 18.26 1.32
C ASN A 189 -7.96 17.69 -0.10
N ARG A 190 -6.72 17.53 -0.56
CA ARG A 190 -6.38 16.87 -1.83
C ARG A 190 -5.71 15.52 -1.58
N LEU A 191 -6.06 14.53 -2.37
CA LEU A 191 -5.44 13.20 -2.32
C LEU A 191 -4.03 13.27 -2.89
N ARG A 192 -3.06 12.67 -2.20
CA ARG A 192 -1.69 12.51 -2.69
C ARG A 192 -1.62 11.27 -3.59
N VAL A 193 -2.06 11.43 -4.83
CA VAL A 193 -2.06 10.37 -5.84
C VAL A 193 -1.54 10.91 -7.16
N VAL A 194 -0.61 10.17 -7.76
CA VAL A 194 -0.14 10.37 -9.12
C VAL A 194 -0.86 9.36 -10.00
N ASN A 195 -1.67 9.84 -10.94
CA ASN A 195 -2.32 9.00 -11.94
C ASN A 195 -1.48 9.02 -13.22
N ALA A 196 -1.25 7.86 -13.82
CA ALA A 196 -0.55 7.75 -15.08
C ALA A 196 -1.25 6.75 -16.00
N GLU A 197 -1.14 6.98 -17.29
CA GLU A 197 -1.57 6.04 -18.32
C GLU A 197 -0.36 5.41 -18.98
N ILE A 198 -0.41 4.09 -19.14
CA ILE A 198 0.63 3.32 -19.83
C ILE A 198 0.08 2.99 -21.20
N THR A 199 0.66 3.59 -22.24
CA THR A 199 0.24 3.38 -23.64
C THR A 199 1.27 2.61 -24.42
N ASP A 200 0.83 1.84 -25.42
CA ASP A 200 1.73 1.24 -26.41
C ASP A 200 2.32 2.31 -27.36
N ALA A 201 3.17 1.87 -28.30
CA ALA A 201 3.78 2.74 -29.30
C ALA A 201 2.75 3.42 -30.23
N GLN A 202 1.57 2.81 -30.39
CA GLN A 202 0.45 3.28 -31.20
C GLN A 202 -0.50 4.22 -30.44
N GLY A 203 -0.32 4.38 -29.13
CA GLY A 203 -1.15 5.24 -28.28
C GLY A 203 -2.37 4.54 -27.66
N ASN A 204 -2.50 3.22 -27.78
CA ASN A 204 -3.57 2.49 -27.09
C ASN A 204 -3.22 2.33 -25.62
N VAL A 205 -4.19 2.56 -24.73
CA VAL A 205 -4.01 2.40 -23.29
C VAL A 205 -3.93 0.91 -22.93
N LEU A 206 -2.77 0.49 -22.42
CA LEU A 206 -2.53 -0.86 -21.91
C LEU A 206 -3.01 -0.98 -20.46
N LEU A 207 -2.55 -0.06 -19.60
CA LEU A 207 -2.82 -0.06 -18.16
C LEU A 207 -2.98 1.38 -17.65
N HIS A 208 -3.83 1.58 -16.65
CA HIS A 208 -3.83 2.77 -15.80
C HIS A 208 -3.05 2.48 -14.53
N MET A 209 -2.18 3.40 -14.14
CA MET A 209 -1.33 3.32 -12.97
C MET A 209 -1.71 4.42 -11.98
N GLN A 210 -1.86 4.06 -10.70
CA GLN A 210 -2.00 5.04 -9.62
C GLN A 210 -0.93 4.79 -8.58
N TYR A 211 -0.09 5.78 -8.33
CA TYR A 211 0.88 5.72 -7.24
C TYR A 211 0.48 6.69 -6.13
N ALA A 212 0.48 6.20 -4.90
CA ALA A 212 0.09 6.99 -3.75
C ALA A 212 1.05 6.75 -2.57
N PRO A 213 1.92 7.71 -2.23
CA PRO A 213 2.83 7.58 -1.09
C PRO A 213 2.07 7.69 0.24
N ALA A 214 2.63 7.06 1.28
CA ALA A 214 2.14 7.16 2.66
C ALA A 214 0.63 6.87 2.86
N SER A 215 0.06 6.02 2.01
CA SER A 215 -1.33 5.56 2.06
C SER A 215 -1.55 4.62 3.23
N THR A 216 -2.69 4.70 3.90
CA THR A 216 -3.06 3.77 4.95
C THR A 216 -3.58 2.48 4.30
N VAL A 217 -2.89 1.37 4.53
CA VAL A 217 -3.32 0.04 4.10
C VAL A 217 -3.90 -0.67 5.31
N TRP A 218 -5.11 -1.17 5.15
CA TRP A 218 -5.88 -1.87 6.17
C TRP A 218 -5.95 -3.34 5.80
N ARG A 219 -5.75 -4.22 6.77
CA ARG A 219 -5.95 -5.66 6.61
C ARG A 219 -6.94 -6.13 7.65
N ILE A 220 -8.09 -6.59 7.16
CA ILE A 220 -9.29 -6.88 7.95
C ILE A 220 -9.55 -8.38 7.90
N ASN A 221 -9.78 -8.99 9.07
CA ASN A 221 -10.22 -10.37 9.18
C ASN A 221 -11.75 -10.39 9.27
N LEU A 222 -12.41 -10.69 8.15
CA LEU A 222 -13.88 -10.67 8.04
C LEU A 222 -14.54 -11.83 8.76
N GLY A 223 -13.82 -12.91 9.06
CA GLY A 223 -14.39 -14.13 9.64
C GLY A 223 -13.68 -15.39 9.18
N TRP A 224 -14.27 -16.54 9.53
CA TRP A 224 -13.84 -17.84 9.01
C TRP A 224 -14.08 -17.94 7.50
N LYS A 225 -13.14 -18.58 6.77
CA LYS A 225 -13.27 -18.78 5.32
C LYS A 225 -14.46 -19.68 4.94
N ARG A 226 -14.83 -20.62 5.82
CA ARG A 226 -16.01 -21.51 5.66
C ARG A 226 -17.05 -21.24 6.74
N ARG A 227 -17.51 -19.99 6.83
CA ARG A 227 -18.61 -19.59 7.73
C ARG A 227 -19.97 -19.91 7.12
N LYS A 228 -21.02 -19.96 7.96
CA LYS A 228 -22.38 -20.28 7.51
C LYS A 228 -22.99 -19.17 6.66
N GLU A 229 -22.77 -17.92 7.05
CA GLU A 229 -23.33 -16.75 6.39
C GLU A 229 -22.24 -15.70 6.14
N GLU A 230 -21.93 -15.47 4.86
CA GLU A 230 -20.79 -14.62 4.47
C GLU A 230 -21.01 -13.13 4.73
N SER A 231 -22.26 -12.69 4.90
CA SER A 231 -22.63 -11.31 5.22
C SER A 231 -22.41 -10.95 6.69
N ILE A 232 -22.22 -11.94 7.57
CA ILE A 232 -21.94 -11.71 8.99
C ILE A 232 -20.42 -11.60 9.19
N TYR A 233 -19.97 -10.41 9.57
CA TYR A 233 -18.55 -10.10 9.76
C TYR A 233 -18.10 -10.11 11.23
N GLY A 234 -16.94 -10.71 11.45
CA GLY A 234 -16.24 -10.70 12.73
C GLY A 234 -16.53 -11.92 13.61
N PHE A 235 -16.20 -11.78 14.88
CA PHE A 235 -16.17 -12.84 15.88
C PHE A 235 -16.71 -12.35 17.21
N ASN A 236 -17.37 -13.24 17.95
CA ASN A 236 -17.86 -12.94 19.29
C ASN A 236 -16.70 -12.89 20.31
N ILE A 237 -16.70 -11.85 21.14
CA ILE A 237 -15.72 -11.62 22.21
C ILE A 237 -16.42 -11.17 23.49
N ASP A 238 -15.95 -11.64 24.64
CA ASP A 238 -16.36 -11.11 25.93
C ASP A 238 -15.60 -9.80 26.21
N THR A 239 -16.31 -8.68 26.31
CA THR A 239 -15.72 -7.33 26.44
C THR A 239 -15.13 -7.04 27.82
N THR A 240 -15.41 -7.89 28.80
CA THR A 240 -14.84 -7.79 30.16
C THR A 240 -13.49 -8.51 30.24
N THR A 241 -13.38 -9.66 29.59
CA THR A 241 -12.21 -10.53 29.70
C THR A 241 -11.30 -10.48 28.48
N GLY A 242 -11.81 -10.07 27.32
CA GLY A 242 -11.17 -10.13 26.01
C GLY A 242 -11.12 -11.53 25.41
N GLN A 243 -11.80 -12.52 26.01
CA GLN A 243 -11.77 -13.90 25.52
C GLN A 243 -12.70 -14.10 24.34
N TRP A 244 -12.28 -14.90 23.36
CA TRP A 244 -13.15 -15.32 22.26
C TRP A 244 -14.30 -16.19 22.78
N SER A 245 -15.52 -15.84 22.39
CA SER A 245 -16.78 -16.48 22.80
C SER A 245 -17.29 -17.41 21.72
N LYS A 246 -18.30 -18.22 22.05
CA LYS A 246 -18.91 -19.11 21.07
C LYS A 246 -19.53 -18.31 19.92
N ASP A 247 -19.41 -18.85 18.72
CA ASP A 247 -19.96 -18.22 17.53
C ASP A 247 -20.64 -19.28 16.64
N GLU A 248 -21.86 -19.00 16.22
CA GLU A 248 -22.60 -19.87 15.30
C GLU A 248 -21.95 -19.94 13.90
N GLN A 249 -21.16 -18.91 13.56
CA GLN A 249 -20.36 -18.84 12.33
C GLN A 249 -19.07 -19.66 12.42
N ALA A 250 -18.65 -20.07 13.61
CA ALA A 250 -17.43 -20.86 13.80
C ALA A 250 -17.65 -22.33 13.37
N PRO A 251 -16.62 -22.96 12.79
CA PRO A 251 -16.60 -24.41 12.61
C PRO A 251 -16.77 -25.14 13.95
N PRO A 252 -17.43 -26.31 14.02
CA PRO A 252 -17.73 -27.00 15.28
C PRO A 252 -16.49 -27.19 16.19
N ASP A 253 -15.39 -27.69 15.63
CA ASP A 253 -14.13 -27.94 16.36
C ASP A 253 -13.52 -26.67 16.97
N GLN A 254 -13.70 -25.52 16.29
CA GLN A 254 -13.24 -24.22 16.79
C GLN A 254 -14.16 -23.69 17.88
N ASN A 255 -15.46 -23.87 17.71
CA ASN A 255 -16.47 -23.36 18.64
C ASN A 255 -16.40 -24.06 20.01
N ASP A 256 -16.02 -25.34 20.04
CA ASP A 256 -15.80 -26.09 21.29
C ASP A 256 -14.63 -25.55 22.12
N GLU A 257 -13.73 -24.82 21.47
CA GLU A 257 -12.57 -24.19 22.07
C GLU A 257 -12.83 -22.75 22.52
N ALA A 258 -13.99 -22.18 22.24
CA ALA A 258 -14.32 -20.86 22.76
C ALA A 258 -14.52 -20.86 24.29
N SER A 259 -14.46 -19.67 24.90
CA SER A 259 -14.76 -19.53 26.33
C SER A 259 -16.20 -19.90 26.63
N LYS A 260 -16.43 -20.53 27.81
CA LYS A 260 -17.77 -20.87 28.33
C LYS A 260 -18.25 -19.90 29.40
N ASP A 261 -17.38 -19.01 29.87
CA ASP A 261 -17.67 -18.02 30.91
C ASP A 261 -17.93 -16.67 30.21
N GLU A 262 -19.17 -16.51 29.75
CA GLU A 262 -19.61 -15.38 28.92
C GLU A 262 -20.49 -14.44 29.75
N LYS A 263 -20.12 -13.16 29.81
CA LYS A 263 -20.90 -12.14 30.53
C LYS A 263 -21.41 -11.05 29.60
N HIS A 264 -20.49 -10.43 28.86
CA HIS A 264 -20.81 -9.30 27.97
C HIS A 264 -20.24 -9.59 26.59
N ILE A 265 -21.05 -10.21 25.72
CA ILE A 265 -20.63 -10.61 24.38
C ILE A 265 -20.89 -9.46 23.41
N GLU A 266 -19.87 -9.08 22.65
CA GLU A 266 -19.99 -8.26 21.45
C GLU A 266 -19.33 -8.93 20.26
N ARG A 267 -19.74 -8.56 19.05
CA ARG A 267 -19.07 -9.00 17.82
C ARG A 267 -18.12 -7.94 17.32
N ILE A 268 -16.87 -8.31 17.10
CA ILE A 268 -15.84 -7.44 16.53
C ILE A 268 -15.25 -8.03 15.26
N THR A 269 -14.88 -7.19 14.31
CA THR A 269 -14.13 -7.54 13.11
C THR A 269 -12.68 -7.05 13.28
N PRO A 270 -11.73 -7.94 13.60
CA PRO A 270 -10.34 -7.58 13.82
C PRO A 270 -9.71 -6.92 12.60
N TYR A 271 -8.95 -5.85 12.81
CA TYR A 271 -8.11 -5.28 11.78
C TYR A 271 -6.76 -4.82 12.30
N VAL A 272 -5.84 -4.65 11.36
CA VAL A 272 -4.57 -3.93 11.53
C VAL A 272 -4.42 -2.94 10.38
N GLU A 273 -3.68 -1.87 10.64
CA GLU A 273 -3.36 -0.86 9.63
C GLU A 273 -1.87 -0.50 9.67
N ASP A 274 -1.36 -0.03 8.54
CA ASP A 274 0.01 0.46 8.40
C ASP A 274 0.09 1.51 7.29
N ARG A 275 1.08 2.41 7.35
CA ARG A 275 1.31 3.42 6.30
C ARG A 275 2.33 2.89 5.29
N ARG A 276 1.95 2.92 4.01
CA ARG A 276 2.65 2.26 2.90
C ARG A 276 2.68 3.14 1.67
N ASN A 277 3.73 3.00 0.87
CA ASN A 277 3.66 3.38 -0.54
C ASN A 277 2.88 2.30 -1.28
N VAL A 278 1.92 2.72 -2.11
CA VAL A 278 1.09 1.82 -2.89
C VAL A 278 1.13 2.19 -4.37
N LEU A 279 1.06 1.16 -5.22
CA LEU A 279 0.91 1.27 -6.66
C LEU A 279 -0.26 0.40 -7.09
N ILE A 280 -1.20 0.97 -7.83
CA ILE A 280 -2.36 0.25 -8.34
C ILE A 280 -2.26 0.20 -9.85
N LEU A 281 -2.29 -1.00 -10.42
CA LEU A 281 -2.40 -1.22 -11.85
C LEU A 281 -3.82 -1.67 -12.20
N ARG A 282 -4.50 -0.92 -13.06
CA ARG A 282 -5.78 -1.30 -13.66
C ARG A 282 -5.59 -1.57 -15.14
N PRO A 283 -6.22 -2.60 -15.70
CA PRO A 283 -6.12 -2.83 -17.12
C PRO A 283 -6.92 -1.78 -17.91
N GLY A 284 -6.39 -1.31 -19.04
CA GLY A 284 -7.06 -0.36 -19.93
C GLY A 284 -8.18 -1.02 -20.76
N SER A 285 -8.22 -2.35 -20.79
CA SER A 285 -9.28 -3.15 -21.39
C SER A 285 -9.60 -4.36 -20.50
N TYR A 286 -10.67 -5.08 -20.81
CA TYR A 286 -11.04 -6.27 -20.05
C TYR A 286 -9.94 -7.34 -20.13
N LEU A 287 -9.42 -7.75 -18.97
CA LEU A 287 -8.61 -8.96 -18.82
C LEU A 287 -9.42 -9.97 -18.00
N ASP A 288 -9.43 -11.23 -18.45
CA ASP A 288 -10.02 -12.30 -17.67
C ASP A 288 -9.21 -12.59 -16.39
N GLU A 289 -9.82 -13.34 -15.47
CA GLU A 289 -9.26 -13.57 -14.13
C GLU A 289 -7.88 -14.25 -14.17
N SER A 290 -7.71 -15.23 -15.06
CA SER A 290 -6.45 -15.96 -15.23
C SER A 290 -5.36 -15.02 -15.73
N LEU A 291 -5.67 -14.22 -16.75
CA LEU A 291 -4.72 -13.26 -17.32
C LEU A 291 -4.31 -12.17 -16.33
N LEU A 292 -5.26 -11.58 -15.58
CA LEU A 292 -4.96 -10.56 -14.58
C LEU A 292 -4.15 -11.13 -13.40
N THR A 293 -4.44 -12.38 -12.99
CA THR A 293 -3.68 -13.09 -11.96
C THR A 293 -2.24 -13.38 -12.41
N SER A 294 -2.08 -13.85 -13.64
CA SER A 294 -0.77 -14.13 -14.21
C SER A 294 0.05 -12.85 -14.40
N LEU A 295 -0.59 -11.76 -14.84
CA LEU A 295 0.02 -10.43 -14.91
C LEU A 295 0.46 -9.92 -13.53
N GLN A 296 -0.37 -10.08 -12.50
CA GLN A 296 -0.06 -9.69 -11.13
C GLN A 296 1.27 -10.29 -10.68
N TYR A 297 1.44 -11.60 -10.84
CA TYR A 297 2.66 -12.29 -10.43
C TYR A 297 3.83 -12.06 -11.37
N ALA A 298 3.60 -11.93 -12.69
CA ALA A 298 4.66 -11.63 -13.65
C ALA A 298 5.31 -10.26 -13.35
N ILE A 299 4.49 -9.22 -13.16
CA ILE A 299 4.98 -7.89 -12.80
C ILE A 299 5.60 -7.89 -11.41
N LYS A 300 4.98 -8.56 -10.41
CA LYS A 300 5.57 -8.69 -9.05
C LYS A 300 6.99 -9.24 -9.12
N ARG A 301 7.17 -10.39 -9.78
CA ARG A 301 8.46 -11.08 -9.94
C ARG A 301 9.44 -10.25 -10.77
N GLY A 302 8.95 -9.53 -11.78
CA GLY A 302 9.76 -8.60 -12.57
C GLY A 302 10.31 -7.43 -11.73
N ILE A 303 9.48 -6.85 -10.86
CA ILE A 303 9.90 -5.80 -9.92
C ILE A 303 10.95 -6.35 -8.94
N GLU A 304 10.72 -7.53 -8.36
CA GLU A 304 11.67 -8.18 -7.46
C GLU A 304 13.04 -8.40 -8.10
N ALA A 305 13.06 -8.91 -9.34
CA ALA A 305 14.30 -9.18 -10.05
C ALA A 305 15.04 -7.90 -10.48
N GLU A 306 14.31 -6.89 -11.00
CA GLU A 306 14.90 -5.64 -11.46
C GLU A 306 15.51 -4.82 -10.31
N PHE A 307 14.79 -4.74 -9.19
CA PHE A 307 15.20 -3.92 -8.05
C PHE A 307 15.91 -4.70 -6.95
N GLN A 308 16.13 -6.01 -7.16
CA GLN A 308 16.84 -6.91 -6.24
C GLN A 308 16.26 -6.91 -4.82
N ILE A 309 14.93 -6.91 -4.73
CA ILE A 309 14.20 -6.98 -3.45
C ILE A 309 13.67 -8.40 -3.21
N GLU A 310 13.49 -8.75 -1.94
CA GLU A 310 12.93 -10.04 -1.57
C GLU A 310 11.42 -10.11 -1.81
N GLU A 311 10.89 -11.33 -1.98
CA GLU A 311 9.44 -11.55 -2.18
C GLU A 311 8.61 -11.00 -1.01
N SER A 312 9.19 -10.97 0.20
CA SER A 312 8.57 -10.45 1.42
C SER A 312 8.53 -8.92 1.48
N GLU A 313 9.34 -8.23 0.67
CA GLU A 313 9.45 -6.77 0.66
C GLU A 313 8.42 -6.08 -0.23
N LEU A 314 7.81 -6.82 -1.17
CA LEU A 314 6.76 -6.33 -2.05
C LEU A 314 5.55 -7.26 -2.01
N MET A 315 4.43 -6.76 -1.52
CA MET A 315 3.16 -7.48 -1.55
C MET A 315 2.39 -7.15 -2.83
N ALA A 316 1.63 -8.12 -3.33
CA ALA A 316 0.73 -7.95 -4.46
C ALA A 316 -0.62 -8.60 -4.13
N GLU A 317 -1.70 -7.83 -4.19
CA GLU A 317 -3.05 -8.29 -3.87
C GLU A 317 -4.06 -7.79 -4.92
N PRO A 318 -5.06 -8.60 -5.30
CA PRO A 318 -6.10 -8.15 -6.21
C PRO A 318 -7.08 -7.19 -5.53
N LEU A 319 -7.55 -6.19 -6.27
CA LEU A 319 -8.62 -5.27 -5.85
C LEU A 319 -9.87 -5.43 -6.74
N PRO A 320 -11.08 -5.24 -6.18
CA PRO A 320 -11.39 -5.00 -4.77
C PRO A 320 -11.13 -6.19 -3.85
N ASN A 321 -11.11 -7.41 -4.38
CA ASN A 321 -10.82 -8.62 -3.63
C ASN A 321 -10.40 -9.76 -4.57
N ARG A 322 -10.12 -10.94 -4.00
CA ARG A 322 -9.64 -12.10 -4.73
C ARG A 322 -10.64 -12.74 -5.68
N ASN A 323 -11.94 -12.63 -5.40
CA ASN A 323 -13.01 -13.21 -6.20
C ASN A 323 -13.47 -12.25 -7.31
N GLU A 324 -13.24 -10.95 -7.14
CA GLU A 324 -13.51 -9.92 -8.13
C GLU A 324 -12.23 -9.15 -8.44
N ARG A 325 -11.42 -9.66 -9.36
CA ARG A 325 -10.16 -9.03 -9.74
C ARG A 325 -10.41 -7.97 -10.82
N LYS A 326 -10.26 -6.70 -10.45
CA LYS A 326 -10.39 -5.53 -11.34
C LYS A 326 -9.12 -4.70 -11.42
N ALA A 327 -8.26 -4.78 -10.41
CA ALA A 327 -6.97 -4.12 -10.36
C ALA A 327 -5.96 -4.94 -9.55
N ILE A 328 -4.70 -4.56 -9.61
CA ILE A 328 -3.61 -5.14 -8.83
C ILE A 328 -3.04 -4.07 -7.92
N LEU A 329 -3.05 -4.32 -6.62
CA LEU A 329 -2.42 -3.48 -5.60
C LEU A 329 -1.04 -4.03 -5.27
N TYR A 330 -0.02 -3.22 -5.48
CA TYR A 330 1.32 -3.43 -4.95
C TYR A 330 1.56 -2.51 -3.77
N TYR A 331 2.18 -3.01 -2.70
CA TYR A 331 2.61 -2.19 -1.59
C TYR A 331 3.91 -2.69 -0.96
N GLU A 332 4.75 -1.77 -0.53
CA GLU A 332 6.07 -2.08 0.03
C GLU A 332 5.97 -2.48 1.50
N SER A 333 6.50 -3.65 1.88
CA SER A 333 6.44 -4.17 3.25
C SER A 333 7.36 -3.41 4.22
N ALA A 334 8.29 -2.59 3.77
CA ALA A 334 9.10 -1.72 4.63
C ALA A 334 8.35 -0.42 5.01
N GLU A 335 8.54 0.07 6.24
CA GLU A 335 8.04 1.39 6.66
C GLU A 335 8.92 2.49 6.02
N GLY A 336 8.31 3.52 5.43
CA GLY A 336 9.00 4.50 4.57
C GLY A 336 9.22 4.03 3.12
N GLY A 337 9.08 2.72 2.87
CA GLY A 337 9.14 2.13 1.54
C GLY A 337 10.55 1.83 1.02
N ALA A 338 10.66 0.86 0.13
CA ALA A 338 11.91 0.55 -0.58
C ALA A 338 12.22 1.58 -1.68
N GLY A 339 11.26 2.48 -1.98
CA GLY A 339 11.37 3.47 -3.05
C GLY A 339 11.25 2.87 -4.46
N VAL A 340 10.93 1.58 -4.54
CA VAL A 340 10.82 0.82 -5.79
C VAL A 340 9.56 1.23 -6.54
N LEU A 341 8.44 1.36 -5.82
CA LEU A 341 7.18 1.80 -6.44
C LEU A 341 7.24 3.25 -6.94
N THR A 342 8.00 4.11 -6.25
CA THR A 342 8.24 5.49 -6.70
C THR A 342 9.02 5.50 -8.00
N ARG A 343 10.09 4.69 -8.09
CA ARG A 343 10.92 4.59 -9.31
C ARG A 343 10.13 4.12 -10.52
N LEU A 344 9.17 3.22 -10.35
CA LEU A 344 8.30 2.77 -11.45
C LEU A 344 7.51 3.91 -12.11
N VAL A 345 7.29 5.01 -11.38
CA VAL A 345 6.52 6.15 -11.85
C VAL A 345 7.44 7.27 -12.34
N THR A 346 8.56 7.50 -11.65
CA THR A 346 9.47 8.62 -11.93
C THR A 346 10.54 8.30 -12.97
N ASP A 347 10.92 7.03 -13.15
CA ASP A 347 11.85 6.60 -14.19
C ASP A 347 11.06 6.07 -15.39
N ALA A 348 11.11 6.82 -16.49
CA ALA A 348 10.39 6.53 -17.73
C ALA A 348 10.70 5.15 -18.32
N THR A 349 11.85 4.55 -17.97
CA THR A 349 12.28 3.24 -18.48
C THR A 349 12.15 2.11 -17.46
N ALA A 350 11.80 2.40 -16.20
CA ALA A 350 11.73 1.39 -15.15
C ALA A 350 10.71 0.28 -15.45
N LEU A 351 9.53 0.67 -15.96
CA LEU A 351 8.49 -0.30 -16.32
C LEU A 351 8.94 -1.23 -17.46
N SER A 352 9.64 -0.70 -18.47
CA SER A 352 10.19 -1.49 -19.57
C SER A 352 11.24 -2.50 -19.08
N ARG A 353 12.10 -2.11 -18.14
CA ARG A 353 13.08 -3.04 -17.54
C ARG A 353 12.39 -4.12 -16.71
N VAL A 354 11.37 -3.77 -15.94
CA VAL A 354 10.52 -4.73 -15.21
C VAL A 354 9.81 -5.70 -16.15
N ALA A 355 9.25 -5.21 -17.26
CA ALA A 355 8.60 -6.05 -18.26
C ALA A 355 9.60 -7.04 -18.91
N ARG A 356 10.84 -6.60 -19.16
CA ARG A 356 11.92 -7.47 -19.65
C ARG A 356 12.27 -8.58 -18.66
N GLN A 357 12.40 -8.24 -17.37
CA GLN A 357 12.61 -9.24 -16.33
C GLN A 357 11.42 -10.20 -16.21
N ALA A 358 10.20 -9.68 -16.26
CA ALA A 358 8.99 -10.50 -16.22
C ALA A 358 8.94 -11.50 -17.39
N LEU A 359 9.30 -11.09 -18.62
CA LEU A 359 9.42 -11.99 -19.78
C LEU A 359 10.45 -13.10 -19.53
N THR A 360 11.64 -12.73 -19.04
CA THR A 360 12.70 -13.72 -18.76
C THR A 360 12.28 -14.72 -17.68
N ILE A 361 11.61 -14.24 -16.62
CA ILE A 361 11.06 -15.08 -15.54
C ILE A 361 9.97 -16.01 -16.10
N CYS A 362 9.13 -15.53 -17.00
CA CYS A 362 8.15 -16.32 -17.73
C CYS A 362 8.76 -17.24 -18.81
N HIS A 363 10.09 -17.40 -18.85
CA HIS A 363 10.83 -18.22 -19.82
C HIS A 363 10.69 -17.73 -21.27
N TYR A 364 10.62 -16.42 -21.47
CA TYR A 364 10.69 -15.82 -22.80
C TYR A 364 12.00 -15.08 -22.99
N THR A 365 12.74 -15.44 -24.03
CA THR A 365 14.00 -14.80 -24.41
C THR A 365 13.91 -14.27 -25.84
N PRO A 366 14.53 -13.13 -26.15
CA PRO A 366 14.58 -12.65 -27.53
C PRO A 366 15.46 -13.58 -28.38
N ASP A 367 15.02 -13.86 -29.60
CA ASP A 367 15.84 -14.49 -30.63
C ASP A 367 16.74 -13.46 -31.35
N ASP A 368 17.46 -13.89 -32.37
CA ASP A 368 18.36 -13.03 -33.17
C ASP A 368 17.62 -11.88 -33.88
N GLN A 369 16.30 -11.98 -34.03
CA GLN A 369 15.43 -10.99 -34.67
C GLN A 369 14.76 -10.07 -33.65
N GLY A 370 14.95 -10.31 -32.35
CA GLY A 370 14.33 -9.58 -31.25
C GLY A 370 12.94 -10.09 -30.87
N GLU A 371 12.48 -11.19 -31.46
CA GLU A 371 11.19 -11.81 -31.14
C GLU A 371 11.31 -12.68 -29.89
N TYR A 372 10.39 -12.52 -28.95
CA TYR A 372 10.41 -13.28 -27.70
C TYR A 372 9.85 -14.69 -27.90
N ILE A 373 10.72 -15.70 -27.78
CA ILE A 373 10.41 -17.13 -27.93
C ILE A 373 10.46 -17.87 -26.59
N ASP A 374 9.69 -18.95 -26.47
CA ASP A 374 9.65 -19.77 -25.25
C ASP A 374 10.93 -20.60 -25.09
N SER A 375 11.75 -20.25 -24.10
CA SER A 375 13.01 -20.90 -23.79
C SER A 375 12.84 -22.14 -22.89
N ASN A 376 11.63 -22.39 -22.37
CA ASN A 376 11.34 -23.56 -21.55
C ASN A 376 9.96 -24.18 -21.89
N PRO A 377 9.86 -24.90 -23.02
CA PRO A 377 8.60 -25.47 -23.47
C PRO A 377 7.95 -26.44 -22.46
N ASP A 378 8.75 -27.11 -21.63
CA ASP A 378 8.30 -28.07 -20.61
C ASP A 378 7.53 -27.40 -19.46
N CYS A 379 7.73 -26.09 -19.24
CA CYS A 379 6.90 -25.34 -18.30
C CYS A 379 5.56 -25.05 -18.95
N GLU A 380 4.48 -25.72 -18.53
CA GLU A 380 3.11 -25.53 -19.02
C GLU A 380 2.52 -24.19 -18.55
N ALA A 381 1.69 -24.20 -17.50
CA ALA A 381 1.02 -23.01 -16.98
C ALA A 381 1.90 -22.18 -16.02
N GLY A 382 2.76 -22.84 -15.24
CA GLY A 382 3.67 -22.16 -14.32
C GLY A 382 4.55 -23.13 -13.55
N CYS A 383 5.64 -22.62 -12.98
CA CYS A 383 6.55 -23.37 -12.12
C CYS A 383 7.14 -22.43 -11.05
N TYR A 384 7.78 -23.00 -10.03
CA TYR A 384 8.43 -22.25 -8.95
C TYR A 384 9.64 -21.40 -9.38
N ARG A 385 10.13 -21.59 -10.62
CA ARG A 385 11.16 -20.73 -11.21
C ARG A 385 10.57 -19.53 -11.95
N CYS A 386 9.29 -19.55 -12.30
CA CYS A 386 8.60 -18.45 -12.96
C CYS A 386 7.65 -17.71 -12.00
N LEU A 387 6.37 -18.11 -11.98
CA LEU A 387 5.27 -17.39 -11.34
C LEU A 387 4.75 -18.05 -10.05
N LEU A 388 5.04 -19.33 -9.81
CA LEU A 388 4.56 -20.01 -8.60
C LEU A 388 5.46 -19.70 -7.40
N SER A 389 4.84 -19.45 -6.25
CA SER A 389 5.51 -19.31 -4.95
C SER A 389 4.68 -19.94 -3.84
N TYR A 390 5.27 -20.07 -2.65
CA TYR A 390 4.53 -20.54 -1.48
C TYR A 390 3.49 -19.51 -1.00
N TYR A 391 3.69 -18.23 -1.28
CA TYR A 391 2.78 -17.16 -0.86
C TYR A 391 1.55 -17.05 -1.75
N ASN A 392 1.61 -17.53 -2.99
CA ASN A 392 0.49 -17.48 -3.94
C ASN A 392 -0.17 -18.83 -4.22
N GLN A 393 0.07 -19.85 -3.38
CA GLN A 393 -0.57 -21.17 -3.48
C GLN A 393 -2.07 -21.14 -3.77
N PRO A 394 -2.88 -20.26 -3.13
CA PRO A 394 -4.30 -20.21 -3.44
C PRO A 394 -4.59 -19.90 -4.92
N ASP A 395 -3.74 -19.13 -5.58
CA ASP A 395 -3.91 -18.64 -6.95
C ASP A 395 -3.28 -19.56 -8.01
N HIS A 396 -2.65 -20.67 -7.64
CA HIS A 396 -1.92 -21.54 -8.58
C HIS A 396 -2.80 -22.02 -9.75
N GLU A 397 -4.08 -22.29 -9.51
CA GLU A 397 -5.03 -22.72 -10.55
C GLU A 397 -5.37 -21.63 -11.58
N LEU A 398 -5.14 -20.35 -11.24
CA LEU A 398 -5.39 -19.19 -12.09
C LEU A 398 -4.13 -18.69 -12.80
N ILE A 399 -2.96 -19.25 -12.49
CA ILE A 399 -1.69 -18.83 -13.08
C ILE A 399 -1.46 -19.61 -14.37
N ASP A 400 -1.39 -18.89 -15.49
CA ASP A 400 -1.05 -19.40 -16.80
C ASP A 400 -0.12 -18.41 -17.52
N ARG A 401 1.18 -18.75 -17.55
CA ARG A 401 2.21 -17.94 -18.21
C ARG A 401 2.08 -17.97 -19.73
N LYS A 402 1.53 -19.05 -20.29
CA LYS A 402 1.47 -19.28 -21.73
C LYS A 402 0.23 -18.63 -22.30
N ASP A 403 -0.91 -18.89 -21.65
CA ASP A 403 -2.27 -18.58 -22.05
C ASP A 403 -2.58 -18.94 -23.52
N GLU A 404 -3.73 -19.54 -23.81
CA GLU A 404 -3.99 -20.11 -25.15
C GLU A 404 -3.77 -19.12 -26.32
N ALA A 405 -3.99 -17.82 -26.07
CA ALA A 405 -3.85 -16.75 -27.06
C ALA A 405 -2.51 -15.97 -26.95
N GLY A 406 -1.61 -16.34 -26.03
CA GLY A 406 -0.35 -15.65 -25.76
C GLY A 406 -0.51 -14.18 -25.36
N LYS A 407 -1.66 -13.81 -24.77
CA LYS A 407 -2.02 -12.45 -24.35
C LYS A 407 -1.08 -11.92 -23.28
N LEU A 408 -0.65 -12.72 -22.30
CA LEU A 408 0.29 -12.29 -21.28
C LEU A 408 1.63 -11.92 -21.93
N LYS A 409 2.17 -12.81 -22.78
CA LYS A 409 3.41 -12.54 -23.52
C LYS A 409 3.28 -11.25 -24.34
N LYS A 410 2.18 -11.11 -25.10
CA LYS A 410 1.91 -9.91 -25.92
C LYS A 410 1.87 -8.65 -25.07
N LEU A 411 1.15 -8.67 -23.96
CA LEU A 411 1.05 -7.53 -23.05
C LEU A 411 2.41 -7.15 -22.46
N LEU A 412 3.19 -8.12 -21.99
CA LEU A 412 4.54 -7.87 -21.46
C LEU A 412 5.51 -7.35 -22.54
N VAL A 413 5.40 -7.83 -23.78
CA VAL A 413 6.17 -7.29 -24.91
C VAL A 413 5.75 -5.85 -25.22
N SER A 414 4.45 -5.55 -25.24
CA SER A 414 3.95 -4.18 -25.43
C SER A 414 4.42 -3.21 -24.33
N LEU A 415 4.68 -3.71 -23.11
CA LEU A 415 5.24 -2.92 -22.02
C LEU A 415 6.72 -2.57 -22.20
N LEU A 416 7.46 -3.23 -23.10
CA LEU A 416 8.88 -2.92 -23.36
C LEU A 416 9.04 -1.52 -23.97
N ASP A 417 8.15 -1.15 -24.87
CA ASP A 417 8.15 0.15 -25.58
C ASP A 417 7.07 1.10 -25.07
N ALA A 418 6.44 0.76 -23.93
CA ALA A 418 5.35 1.54 -23.39
C ALA A 418 5.80 2.92 -22.91
N LYS A 419 4.91 3.89 -23.07
CA LYS A 419 5.11 5.26 -22.59
C LYS A 419 4.24 5.46 -21.37
N ILE A 420 4.84 6.03 -20.32
CA ILE A 420 4.12 6.47 -19.12
C ILE A 420 3.77 7.94 -19.33
N VAL A 421 2.48 8.23 -19.32
CA VAL A 421 1.93 9.58 -19.42
C VAL A 421 1.33 9.92 -18.06
N ALA A 422 2.12 10.58 -17.20
CA ALA A 422 1.72 10.92 -15.84
C ALA A 422 0.99 12.27 -15.77
N GLY A 423 -0.19 12.29 -15.16
CA GLY A 423 -0.81 13.50 -14.63
C GLY A 423 -0.31 13.81 -13.22
N SER A 424 -0.69 14.98 -12.67
CA SER A 424 -0.41 15.35 -11.28
C SER A 424 -1.70 15.49 -10.46
N GLU A 425 -1.58 15.34 -9.13
CA GLU A 425 -2.64 15.63 -8.15
C GLU A 425 -4.02 15.01 -8.45
N GLY A 426 -4.07 13.74 -8.87
CA GLY A 426 -5.33 13.02 -9.10
C GLY A 426 -6.04 13.36 -10.42
N LYS A 427 -5.48 14.22 -11.28
CA LYS A 427 -5.97 14.50 -12.63
C LYS A 427 -5.36 13.55 -13.65
N THR A 428 -6.07 13.33 -14.76
CA THR A 428 -5.43 12.72 -15.94
C THR A 428 -4.43 13.70 -16.56
N HIS A 429 -3.53 13.22 -17.41
CA HIS A 429 -2.55 14.09 -18.08
C HIS A 429 -3.22 15.15 -18.98
N GLU A 430 -4.31 14.81 -19.67
CA GLU A 430 -5.06 15.76 -20.49
C GLU A 430 -5.76 16.83 -19.65
N GLU A 431 -6.35 16.44 -18.52
CA GLU A 431 -6.95 17.36 -17.56
C GLU A 431 -5.90 18.28 -16.93
N GLN A 432 -4.72 17.74 -16.61
CA GLN A 432 -3.63 18.51 -16.04
C GLN A 432 -3.05 19.50 -17.06
N ILE A 433 -2.84 19.09 -18.31
CA ILE A 433 -2.42 20.00 -19.38
C ILE A 433 -3.46 21.11 -19.56
N SER A 434 -4.73 20.74 -19.70
CA SER A 434 -5.80 21.72 -19.91
C SER A 434 -5.87 22.73 -18.77
N HIS A 435 -5.70 22.26 -17.52
CA HIS A 435 -5.62 23.11 -16.33
C HIS A 435 -4.41 24.05 -16.35
N LEU A 436 -3.22 23.53 -16.63
CA LEU A 436 -1.98 24.34 -16.70
C LEU A 436 -2.04 25.35 -17.84
N GLU A 437 -2.58 24.99 -19.00
CA GLU A 437 -2.74 25.88 -20.15
C GLU A 437 -3.75 27.00 -19.89
N GLN A 438 -4.84 26.71 -19.18
CA GLN A 438 -5.83 27.72 -18.77
C GLN A 438 -5.23 28.75 -17.80
N LEU A 439 -4.34 28.30 -16.92
CA LEU A 439 -3.67 29.17 -15.95
C LEU A 439 -2.45 29.91 -16.53
N SER A 440 -1.88 29.40 -17.64
CA SER A 440 -0.73 29.99 -18.32
C SER A 440 -1.14 31.18 -19.18
N SER A 441 -0.76 32.39 -18.75
CA SER A 441 -1.18 33.63 -19.39
C SER A 441 -0.17 34.18 -20.39
N SER A 442 1.12 33.88 -20.20
CA SER A 442 2.19 34.38 -21.08
C SER A 442 2.55 33.39 -22.21
N SER A 443 3.09 33.92 -23.30
CA SER A 443 3.60 33.09 -24.42
C SER A 443 4.81 32.25 -24.01
N LEU A 444 5.60 32.71 -23.04
CA LEU A 444 6.76 31.99 -22.52
C LEU A 444 6.34 30.82 -21.62
N GLU A 445 5.32 31.00 -20.77
CA GLU A 445 4.73 29.90 -19.99
C GLU A 445 4.21 28.79 -20.90
N LYS A 446 3.47 29.15 -21.95
CA LYS A 446 2.97 28.18 -22.94
C LYS A 446 4.10 27.47 -23.68
N ALA A 447 5.10 28.22 -24.14
CA ALA A 447 6.27 27.63 -24.79
C ALA A 447 7.05 26.69 -23.87
N PHE A 448 7.11 26.99 -22.57
CA PHE A 448 7.75 26.11 -21.58
C PHE A 448 6.98 24.79 -21.42
N LEU A 449 5.65 24.85 -21.29
CA LEU A 449 4.82 23.64 -21.27
C LEU A 449 4.98 22.82 -22.56
N ASP A 450 5.00 23.48 -23.72
CA ASP A 450 5.20 22.81 -25.01
C ASP A 450 6.59 22.15 -25.11
N HIS A 451 7.63 22.80 -24.56
CA HIS A 451 8.95 22.21 -24.47
C HIS A 451 8.96 20.95 -23.59
N LEU A 452 8.37 21.02 -22.39
CA LEU A 452 8.28 19.85 -21.50
C LEU A 452 7.54 18.69 -22.17
N LYS A 453 6.42 18.98 -22.86
CA LYS A 453 5.66 17.98 -23.61
C LYS A 453 6.47 17.36 -24.74
N GLN A 454 7.14 18.18 -25.55
CA GLN A 454 7.89 17.74 -26.71
C GLN A 454 9.00 16.74 -26.32
N PHE A 455 9.68 17.01 -25.20
CA PHE A 455 10.80 16.19 -24.72
C PHE A 455 10.42 15.18 -23.64
N GLY A 456 9.14 15.06 -23.30
CA GLY A 456 8.62 14.07 -22.35
C GLY A 456 9.06 14.30 -20.90
N HIS A 457 9.30 15.54 -20.51
CA HIS A 457 9.61 15.90 -19.13
C HIS A 457 8.37 15.89 -18.24
N HIS A 458 8.57 15.76 -16.92
CA HIS A 458 7.51 15.86 -15.94
C HIS A 458 6.83 17.24 -16.00
N LEU A 459 5.50 17.25 -16.07
CA LEU A 459 4.71 18.48 -16.03
C LEU A 459 4.62 19.02 -14.60
N PRO A 460 4.49 20.36 -14.43
CA PRO A 460 4.26 20.95 -13.12
C PRO A 460 2.96 20.49 -12.46
N ASP A 461 2.92 20.53 -11.12
CA ASP A 461 1.72 20.17 -10.35
C ASP A 461 0.62 21.23 -10.47
N ASP A 462 0.98 22.51 -10.51
CA ASP A 462 0.05 23.65 -10.60
C ASP A 462 0.76 24.88 -11.19
N ALA A 463 -0.01 25.89 -11.59
CA ALA A 463 0.50 27.13 -12.14
C ALA A 463 -0.03 28.36 -11.37
N GLN A 464 0.73 29.45 -11.35
CA GLN A 464 0.31 30.76 -10.82
C GLN A 464 -0.17 30.73 -9.35
N VAL A 465 0.38 29.82 -8.53
CA VAL A 465 0.04 29.66 -7.11
C VAL A 465 0.61 30.81 -6.30
N VAL A 466 -0.22 31.50 -5.49
CA VAL A 466 0.27 32.60 -4.64
C VAL A 466 0.87 32.04 -3.36
N ILE A 467 2.15 32.32 -3.13
CA ILE A 467 2.82 32.00 -1.88
C ILE A 467 2.74 33.24 -0.97
N VAL A 468 1.65 33.33 -0.22
CA VAL A 468 1.26 34.52 0.59
C VAL A 468 2.39 34.98 1.52
N GLN A 469 3.08 34.02 2.15
CA GLN A 469 4.17 34.31 3.10
C GLN A 469 5.33 35.09 2.46
N PHE A 470 5.66 34.80 1.21
CA PHE A 470 6.77 35.43 0.47
C PHE A 470 6.29 36.48 -0.54
N LYS A 471 4.97 36.74 -0.58
CA LYS A 471 4.34 37.72 -1.49
C LYS A 471 4.74 37.54 -2.95
N THR A 472 4.93 36.29 -3.36
CA THR A 472 5.35 35.92 -4.71
C THR A 472 4.37 34.94 -5.33
N ARG A 473 4.37 34.90 -6.66
CA ARG A 473 3.58 33.98 -7.46
C ARG A 473 4.55 33.34 -8.48
N PRO A 474 5.07 32.14 -8.22
CA PRO A 474 5.78 31.39 -9.25
C PRO A 474 4.87 31.05 -10.42
N ASP A 475 5.48 30.89 -11.59
CA ASP A 475 4.76 30.50 -12.80
C ASP A 475 4.28 29.07 -12.71
N PHE A 476 5.14 28.18 -12.20
CA PHE A 476 4.84 26.77 -12.00
C PHE A 476 5.37 26.25 -10.66
N VAL A 477 4.75 25.19 -10.15
CA VAL A 477 5.13 24.56 -8.87
C VAL A 477 5.24 23.05 -9.04
N TYR A 478 6.29 22.46 -8.49
CA TYR A 478 6.44 21.03 -8.26
C TYR A 478 6.44 20.79 -6.74
N ARG A 479 5.26 20.54 -6.17
CA ARG A 479 5.03 20.39 -4.73
C ARG A 479 5.79 19.21 -4.15
N SER A 480 5.81 18.09 -4.87
CA SER A 480 6.52 16.87 -4.47
C SER A 480 8.02 17.09 -4.26
N HIS A 481 8.60 18.04 -5.00
CA HIS A 481 10.01 18.41 -4.94
C HIS A 481 10.27 19.72 -4.20
N GLN A 482 9.23 20.31 -3.60
CA GLN A 482 9.28 21.64 -2.98
C GLN A 482 9.93 22.68 -3.92
N ALA A 483 9.68 22.54 -5.22
CA ALA A 483 10.31 23.35 -6.24
C ALA A 483 9.34 24.35 -6.86
N VAL A 484 9.84 25.55 -7.13
CA VAL A 484 9.08 26.65 -7.73
C VAL A 484 9.84 27.18 -8.94
N ILE A 485 9.09 27.36 -10.03
CA ILE A 485 9.64 27.75 -11.33
C ILE A 485 9.23 29.17 -11.64
N TYR A 486 10.19 29.97 -12.09
CA TYR A 486 9.98 31.28 -12.68
C TYR A 486 10.47 31.29 -14.12
N ILE A 487 9.70 31.85 -15.03
CA ILE A 487 10.06 32.05 -16.42
C ILE A 487 10.24 33.55 -16.62
N ASP A 488 11.47 34.00 -16.45
CA ASP A 488 11.82 35.41 -16.43
C ASP A 488 11.71 36.01 -17.84
N GLY A 489 10.61 36.74 -18.09
CA GLY A 489 10.38 37.50 -19.31
C GLY A 489 11.24 38.79 -19.42
N PRO A 490 11.09 39.57 -20.52
CA PRO A 490 11.91 40.76 -20.78
C PRO A 490 11.88 41.83 -19.67
N HIS A 491 10.81 41.89 -18.89
CA HIS A 491 10.65 42.84 -17.78
C HIS A 491 11.58 42.57 -16.59
N HIS A 492 12.17 41.37 -16.50
CA HIS A 492 13.13 40.97 -15.47
C HIS A 492 14.58 41.41 -15.76
N GLU A 493 14.85 42.06 -16.91
CA GLU A 493 16.21 42.46 -17.27
C GLU A 493 16.68 43.74 -16.58
N SER A 494 15.77 44.52 -15.99
CA SER A 494 16.11 45.76 -15.31
C SER A 494 16.91 45.51 -14.01
N PRO A 495 17.89 46.37 -13.66
CA PRO A 495 18.73 46.17 -12.47
C PRO A 495 17.94 46.09 -11.16
N ASN A 496 16.86 46.88 -11.05
CA ASN A 496 15.99 46.87 -9.87
C ASN A 496 15.19 45.57 -9.76
N GLN A 497 14.66 45.06 -10.88
CA GLN A 497 13.92 43.81 -10.88
C GLN A 497 14.83 42.61 -10.57
N LYS A 498 16.04 42.56 -11.15
CA LYS A 498 17.04 41.53 -10.83
C LYS A 498 17.39 41.46 -9.34
N LYS A 499 17.41 42.62 -8.65
CA LYS A 499 17.67 42.67 -7.21
C LYS A 499 16.50 42.08 -6.42
N ILE A 500 15.27 42.47 -6.74
CA ILE A 500 14.06 41.93 -6.12
C ILE A 500 13.95 40.41 -6.35
N ASP A 501 14.23 39.97 -7.57
CA ASP A 501 14.20 38.56 -7.95
C ASP A 501 15.23 37.76 -7.17
N LYS A 502 16.45 38.30 -7.01
CA LYS A 502 17.52 37.68 -6.21
C LYS A 502 17.16 37.59 -4.73
N ASP A 503 16.63 38.66 -4.14
CA ASP A 503 16.20 38.69 -2.75
C ASP A 503 15.05 37.71 -2.50
N THR A 504 14.11 37.61 -3.44
CA THR A 504 12.99 36.64 -3.40
C THR A 504 13.50 35.21 -3.53
N THR A 505 14.42 34.94 -4.45
CA THR A 505 15.06 33.61 -4.59
C THR A 505 15.73 33.21 -3.29
N GLN A 506 16.49 34.11 -2.66
CA GLN A 506 17.18 33.82 -1.40
C GLN A 506 16.18 33.49 -0.29
N GLN A 507 15.11 34.28 -0.12
CA GLN A 507 14.09 34.02 0.90
C GLN A 507 13.40 32.67 0.74
N LEU A 508 13.09 32.28 -0.50
CA LEU A 508 12.48 30.98 -0.79
C LEU A 508 13.45 29.82 -0.55
N GLN A 509 14.72 29.99 -0.93
CA GLN A 509 15.77 28.99 -0.69
C GLN A 509 16.06 28.83 0.82
N ASP A 510 16.10 29.92 1.57
CA ASP A 510 16.26 29.90 3.03
C ASP A 510 15.08 29.20 3.73
N ALA A 511 13.91 29.18 3.08
CA ALA A 511 12.72 28.44 3.53
C ALA A 511 12.69 26.96 3.09
N GLY A 512 13.74 26.50 2.40
CA GLY A 512 13.87 25.12 1.94
C GLY A 512 13.22 24.81 0.59
N LEU A 513 12.83 25.83 -0.19
CA LEU A 513 12.28 25.63 -1.54
C LEU A 513 13.40 25.63 -2.59
N THR A 514 13.29 24.75 -3.57
CA THR A 514 14.17 24.75 -4.75
C THR A 514 13.64 25.77 -5.76
N VAL A 515 14.37 26.87 -5.97
CA VAL A 515 13.97 27.91 -6.93
C VAL A 515 14.72 27.74 -8.25
N ILE A 516 13.99 27.52 -9.34
CA ILE A 516 14.55 27.34 -10.67
C ILE A 516 14.03 28.45 -11.57
N ARG A 517 14.93 29.18 -12.22
CA ARG A 517 14.56 30.29 -13.10
C ARG A 517 14.99 30.01 -14.53
N PHE A 518 14.05 30.11 -15.45
CA PHE A 518 14.26 29.98 -16.88
C PHE A 518 14.33 31.35 -17.53
N SER A 519 15.33 31.57 -18.36
CA SER A 519 15.45 32.82 -19.12
C SER A 519 14.47 32.82 -20.30
N LYS A 520 14.18 33.99 -20.88
CA LYS A 520 13.46 34.12 -22.16
C LYS A 520 14.15 33.39 -23.34
N ILE A 521 15.42 33.03 -23.22
CA ILE A 521 16.20 32.35 -24.25
C ILE A 521 15.94 30.85 -24.17
N GLN A 522 15.02 30.35 -25.00
CA GLN A 522 14.56 28.95 -24.97
C GLN A 522 15.69 27.94 -25.23
N SER A 523 16.74 28.32 -25.95
CA SER A 523 17.88 27.43 -26.21
C SER A 523 18.68 27.08 -24.95
N SER A 524 18.53 27.81 -23.84
CA SER A 524 19.19 27.50 -22.57
C SER A 524 18.37 26.58 -21.65
N TRP A 525 17.12 26.28 -22.03
CA TRP A 525 16.22 25.48 -21.20
C TRP A 525 16.70 24.04 -21.03
N PRO A 526 17.18 23.32 -22.07
CA PRO A 526 17.66 21.96 -21.91
C PRO A 526 18.79 21.83 -20.87
N ASP A 527 19.76 22.75 -20.88
CA ASP A 527 20.88 22.75 -19.92
C ASP A 527 20.41 23.00 -18.48
N THR A 528 19.36 23.81 -18.31
CA THR A 528 18.78 24.08 -16.99
C THR A 528 17.98 22.88 -16.49
N ILE A 529 17.19 22.26 -17.36
CA ILE A 529 16.41 21.06 -17.06
C ILE A 529 17.33 19.90 -16.66
N ALA A 530 18.42 19.71 -17.39
CA ALA A 530 19.40 18.65 -17.14
C ALA A 530 20.10 18.75 -15.77
N GLN A 531 20.11 19.93 -15.13
CA GLN A 531 20.63 20.10 -13.77
C GLN A 531 19.71 19.54 -12.69
N TYR A 532 18.42 19.35 -13.00
CA TYR A 532 17.40 18.89 -12.06
C TYR A 532 16.64 17.65 -12.58
N PRO A 533 17.34 16.53 -12.81
CA PRO A 533 16.74 15.31 -13.37
C PRO A 533 15.65 14.73 -12.47
N ASP A 534 15.77 14.90 -11.15
CA ASP A 534 14.77 14.43 -10.19
C ASP A 534 13.42 15.17 -10.36
N ILE A 535 13.46 16.45 -10.74
CA ILE A 535 12.27 17.30 -10.89
C ILE A 535 11.63 17.08 -12.27
N PHE A 536 12.42 17.21 -13.33
CA PHE A 536 11.90 17.22 -14.70
C PHE A 536 11.95 15.87 -15.41
N GLY A 537 12.60 14.85 -14.83
CA GLY A 537 12.83 13.57 -15.48
C GLY A 537 13.89 13.67 -16.60
N ALA A 538 14.36 12.51 -17.07
CA ALA A 538 15.30 12.43 -18.18
C ALA A 538 14.61 12.80 -19.50
N ALA A 539 15.33 13.53 -20.37
CA ALA A 539 14.84 13.84 -21.71
C ALA A 539 14.64 12.56 -22.52
N LYS A 540 13.56 12.49 -23.28
CA LYS A 540 13.31 11.42 -24.24
C LYS A 540 14.39 11.43 -25.32
N SER A 541 15.12 10.32 -25.46
CA SER A 541 16.12 10.11 -26.52
C SER A 541 15.47 9.91 -27.88
#